data_AF-E1QVN7-F1
#
_entry.id   AF-E1QVN7-F1
#
_cell.length_a   1.000
_cell.length_b   1.000
_cell.length_c   1.000
_cell.angle_alpha   90.00
_cell.angle_beta   90.00
_cell.angle_gamma   90.00
#
_symmetry.space_group_name_H-M   'P 1'
#
loop_
_entity.id
_entity.type
_entity.pdbx_description
1 polymer ?
#
loop_
_entity_poly.entity_id
_entity_poly.type
_entity_poly.pdbx_seq_one_letter_code
_entity_poly.pdbx_strand_id
1 'polypeptide(L)'
;MALLQTTIDDDVKKRADKVFARSGLTTAMAVRVMVTQVANTGSSPFDGLFLGRGGQEYSDEVRIAMLREEAKEYGLIPDDSFDATTMPQDVLEMLGVTADEAAI
;
A
#
# COMPACT_ATOMS: atom_id res chain seq x y z
N MET A 1 21.56 6.83 18.82
CA MET A 1 20.21 7.31 19.24
C MET A 1 20.01 8.68 18.63
N ALA A 2 18.86 8.95 18.00
CA ALA A 2 18.56 10.24 17.36
C ALA A 2 17.42 10.97 18.09
N LEU A 3 17.45 12.30 18.10
CA LEU A 3 16.45 13.15 18.74
C LEU A 3 15.58 13.81 17.67
N LEU A 4 14.26 13.72 17.83
CA LEU A 4 13.29 14.43 17.00
C LEU A 4 12.65 15.55 17.83
N GLN A 5 12.89 16.79 17.42
CA GLN A 5 12.32 18.00 18.03
C GLN A 5 11.61 18.81 16.95
N THR A 6 10.42 19.30 17.29
CA THR A 6 9.64 20.17 16.41
C THR A 6 8.87 21.19 17.25
N THR A 7 8.61 22.36 16.67
CA THR A 7 7.81 23.41 17.29
C THR A 7 6.37 23.28 16.81
N ILE A 8 5.43 23.27 17.74
CA ILE A 8 3.99 23.28 17.50
C ILE A 8 3.33 24.22 18.51
N ASP A 9 2.18 24.78 18.15
CA ASP A 9 1.42 25.62 19.07
C ASP A 9 0.93 24.82 20.29
N ASP A 10 0.91 25.47 21.45
CA ASP A 10 0.53 24.85 22.72
C ASP A 10 -0.92 24.33 22.71
N ASP A 11 -1.82 25.00 22.01
CA ASP A 11 -3.23 24.58 21.90
C ASP A 11 -3.35 23.32 21.02
N VAL A 12 -2.62 23.25 19.90
CA VAL A 12 -2.54 22.08 19.03
C VAL A 12 -1.99 20.90 19.81
N LYS A 13 -0.89 21.10 20.55
CA LYS A 13 -0.30 20.07 21.41
C LYS A 13 -1.30 19.54 22.44
N LYS A 14 -1.99 20.42 23.17
CA LYS A 14 -2.98 20.03 24.18
C LYS A 14 -4.13 19.21 23.59
N ARG A 15 -4.62 19.60 22.40
CA ARG A 15 -5.68 18.86 21.71
C ARG A 15 -5.20 17.48 21.27
N ALA A 16 -3.99 17.37 20.71
CA ALA A 16 -3.39 16.10 20.32
C ALA A 16 -3.16 15.18 21.53
N ASP A 17 -2.59 15.69 22.62
CA ASP A 17 -2.37 14.94 23.87
C ASP A 17 -3.68 14.35 24.40
N LYS A 18 -4.77 15.13 24.40
CA LYS A 18 -6.10 14.64 24.83
C LYS A 18 -6.60 13.48 23.96
N VAL A 19 -6.36 13.54 22.65
CA VAL A 19 -6.78 12.48 21.71
C VAL A 19 -5.98 11.20 21.96
N PHE A 20 -4.65 11.29 22.03
CA PHE A 20 -3.78 10.13 22.25
C PHE A 20 -3.94 9.52 23.64
N ALA A 21 -4.21 10.32 24.67
CA ALA A 21 -4.46 9.85 26.02
C ALA A 21 -5.68 8.92 26.11
N ARG A 22 -6.70 9.09 25.27
CA ARG A 22 -7.85 8.16 25.21
C ARG A 22 -7.45 6.74 24.81
N SER A 23 -6.35 6.61 24.06
CA SER A 23 -5.78 5.33 23.63
C SER A 23 -4.60 4.89 24.50
N GLY A 24 -4.36 5.56 25.64
CA GLY A 24 -3.23 5.26 26.53
C GLY A 24 -1.86 5.64 25.96
N LEU A 25 -1.81 6.50 24.94
CA LEU A 25 -0.58 6.92 24.28
C LEU A 25 -0.21 8.36 24.67
N THR A 26 1.09 8.62 24.82
CA THR A 26 1.62 9.99 24.81
C THR A 26 1.88 10.42 23.36
N THR A 27 1.87 11.73 23.10
CA THR A 27 2.22 12.25 21.76
C THR A 27 3.61 11.78 21.31
N ALA A 28 4.59 11.74 22.21
CA ALA A 28 5.92 11.22 21.89
C ALA A 28 5.92 9.73 21.51
N MET A 29 5.10 8.91 22.17
CA MET A 29 4.92 7.50 21.80
C MET A 29 4.27 7.36 20.43
N ALA A 30 3.22 8.15 20.15
CA ALA A 30 2.53 8.14 18.87
C ALA A 30 3.49 8.51 17.72
N VAL A 31 4.27 9.58 17.87
CA VAL A 31 5.26 9.99 16.87
C VAL A 31 6.34 8.93 16.66
N ARG A 32 6.83 8.30 17.74
CA ARG A 32 7.79 7.20 17.62
C ARG A 32 7.22 6.03 16.81
N VAL A 33 6.01 5.59 17.15
CA VAL A 33 5.33 4.48 16.44
C VAL A 33 5.15 4.84 14.96
N MET A 34 4.68 6.05 14.67
CA MET A 34 4.51 6.55 13.30
C MET A 34 5.83 6.47 12.52
N VAL A 35 6.91 7.06 13.03
CA VAL A 35 8.21 7.07 12.35
C VAL A 35 8.77 5.65 12.16
N THR A 36 8.58 4.76 13.14
CA THR A 36 8.95 3.35 13.02
C THR A 36 8.16 2.64 11.93
N GLN A 37 6.85 2.87 11.84
CA GLN A 37 6.03 2.27 10.78
C GLN A 37 6.47 2.76 9.41
N VAL A 38 6.65 4.07 9.22
CA VAL A 38 7.14 4.65 7.95
C VAL A 38 8.48 4.02 7.53
N ALA A 39 9.42 3.86 8.48
CA ALA A 39 10.71 3.25 8.19
C ALA A 39 10.60 1.77 7.79
N ASN A 40 9.64 1.03 8.36
CA ASN A 40 9.47 -0.40 8.11
C ASN A 40 8.65 -0.72 6.86
N THR A 41 7.62 0.08 6.57
CA THR A 41 6.70 -0.16 5.44
C THR A 41 7.08 0.61 4.19
N GLY A 42 7.90 1.66 4.31
CA GLY A 42 8.18 2.60 3.22
C GLY A 42 6.97 3.46 2.82
N SER A 43 5.85 3.35 3.53
CA SER A 43 4.60 4.08 3.26
C SER A 43 4.33 5.08 4.38
N SER A 44 3.99 6.30 4.01
CA SER A 44 3.65 7.40 4.90
C SER A 44 2.15 7.45 5.17
N PRO A 45 1.69 7.75 6.41
CA PRO A 45 0.28 8.03 6.67
C PRO A 45 -0.20 9.31 5.96
N PHE A 46 0.71 10.07 5.35
CA PHE A 46 0.40 11.25 4.55
C PHE A 46 0.36 10.98 3.04
N ASP A 47 0.67 9.75 2.61
CA ASP A 47 0.59 9.38 1.20
C ASP A 47 -0.83 9.56 0.69
N GLY A 48 -0.95 10.17 -0.49
CA GLY A 48 -2.22 10.49 -1.11
C GLY A 48 -3.06 11.59 -0.46
N LEU A 49 -2.69 12.17 0.70
CA LEU A 49 -3.52 13.19 1.39
C LEU A 49 -3.78 14.45 0.55
N PHE A 50 -2.91 14.74 -0.41
CA PHE A 50 -3.03 15.90 -1.31
C PHE A 50 -3.58 15.54 -2.68
N LEU A 51 -3.89 14.27 -2.92
CA LEU A 51 -4.55 13.84 -4.13
C LEU A 51 -6.06 14.12 -4.01
N GLY A 52 -6.68 14.54 -5.11
CA GLY A 52 -8.14 14.67 -5.18
C GLY A 52 -8.85 13.34 -4.88
N ARG A 53 -10.18 13.35 -4.77
CA ARG A 53 -10.99 12.16 -4.39
C ARG A 53 -10.60 10.87 -5.15
N GLY A 54 -10.27 10.99 -6.44
CA GLY A 54 -9.83 9.86 -7.26
C GLY A 54 -8.39 9.37 -7.04
N GLY A 55 -7.51 10.13 -6.37
CA GLY A 55 -6.17 9.67 -6.02
C GLY A 55 -6.01 9.21 -4.57
N GLN A 56 -7.02 9.43 -3.72
CA GLN A 56 -7.13 8.80 -2.39
C GLN A 56 -7.62 7.34 -2.49
N GLU A 57 -8.42 6.99 -3.50
CA GLU A 57 -9.04 5.66 -3.64
C GLU A 57 -8.08 4.58 -4.18
N TYR A 58 -7.04 4.98 -4.91
CA TYR A 58 -6.00 4.06 -5.34
C TYR A 58 -4.85 4.14 -4.35
N SER A 59 -4.69 3.10 -3.52
CA SER A 59 -3.47 2.95 -2.73
C SER A 59 -2.26 3.06 -3.65
N ASP A 60 -1.15 3.58 -3.16
CA ASP A 60 0.08 3.67 -3.96
C ASP A 60 0.49 2.30 -4.52
N GLU A 61 0.15 1.22 -3.82
CA GLU A 61 0.28 -0.16 -4.29
C GLU A 61 -0.55 -0.44 -5.56
N VAL A 62 -1.80 0.01 -5.64
CA VAL A 62 -2.64 -0.16 -6.85
C VAL A 62 -2.08 0.66 -8.01
N ARG A 63 -1.58 1.88 -7.75
CA ARG A 63 -0.89 2.66 -8.79
C ARG A 63 0.35 1.95 -9.29
N ILE A 64 1.18 1.42 -8.39
CA ILE A 64 2.39 0.66 -8.73
C ILE A 64 2.05 -0.60 -9.52
N ALA A 65 0.99 -1.33 -9.11
CA ALA A 65 0.52 -2.51 -9.82
C ALA A 65 0.06 -2.16 -11.24
N MET A 66 -0.72 -1.10 -11.41
CA MET A 66 -1.17 -0.64 -12.73
C MET A 66 0.00 -0.25 -13.64
N LEU A 67 0.96 0.53 -13.12
CA LEU A 67 2.17 0.90 -13.86
C LEU A 67 3.03 -0.31 -14.23
N ARG A 68 3.06 -1.33 -13.37
CA ARG A 68 3.78 -2.57 -13.64
C ARG A 68 3.14 -3.33 -14.79
N GLU A 69 1.82 -3.48 -14.80
CA GLU A 69 1.11 -4.14 -15.92
C GLU A 69 1.29 -3.37 -17.24
N GLU A 70 1.20 -2.04 -17.21
CA GLU A 70 1.48 -1.20 -18.38
C GLU A 70 2.92 -1.41 -18.90
N ALA A 71 3.90 -1.51 -18.01
CA ALA A 71 5.29 -1.77 -18.38
C ALA A 71 5.51 -3.18 -18.99
N LYS A 72 4.71 -4.18 -18.62
CA LYS A 72 4.73 -5.51 -19.27
C LYS A 72 4.19 -5.43 -20.68
N GLU A 73 3.07 -4.73 -20.87
CA GLU A 73 2.46 -4.55 -22.20
C GLU A 73 3.39 -3.80 -23.16
N TYR A 74 4.08 -2.78 -22.67
CA TYR A 74 5.11 -2.06 -23.44
C TYR A 74 6.43 -2.84 -23.62
N GLY A 75 6.57 -4.02 -23.01
CA GLY A 75 7.78 -4.84 -23.08
C GLY A 75 9.00 -4.24 -22.37
N LEU A 76 8.79 -3.29 -21.45
CA LEU A 76 9.85 -2.70 -20.63
C LEU A 76 10.32 -3.65 -19.53
N ILE A 77 9.42 -4.52 -19.07
CA ILE A 77 9.72 -5.62 -18.16
C ILE A 77 9.17 -6.94 -18.72
N PRO A 78 9.76 -8.10 -18.35
CA PRO A 78 9.25 -9.39 -18.79
C PRO A 78 7.81 -9.61 -18.32
N ASP A 79 6.97 -10.07 -19.23
CA ASP A 79 5.66 -10.57 -18.86
C ASP A 79 5.82 -11.88 -18.06
N ASP A 80 5.15 -11.93 -16.90
CA ASP A 80 5.11 -13.07 -15.99
C ASP A 80 3.78 -13.83 -16.06
N SER A 81 2.93 -13.48 -17.04
CA SER A 81 1.74 -14.24 -17.39
C SER A 81 2.10 -15.61 -17.98
N PHE A 82 1.19 -16.58 -17.82
CA PHE A 82 1.32 -17.86 -18.51
C PHE A 82 0.82 -17.73 -19.95
N ASP A 83 1.38 -18.53 -20.85
CA ASP A 83 0.93 -18.58 -22.24
C ASP A 83 -0.56 -18.97 -22.27
N ALA A 84 -1.41 -18.08 -22.78
CA ALA A 84 -2.85 -18.28 -22.84
C ALA A 84 -3.26 -19.49 -23.72
N THR A 85 -2.34 -20.01 -24.56
CA THR A 85 -2.56 -21.23 -25.34
C THR A 85 -2.31 -22.51 -24.55
N THR A 86 -1.72 -22.40 -23.35
CA THR A 86 -1.48 -23.53 -22.45
C THR A 86 -1.90 -23.16 -21.03
N MET A 87 -3.12 -23.57 -20.64
CA MET A 87 -3.55 -23.44 -19.25
C MET A 87 -2.84 -24.50 -18.38
N PRO A 88 -2.11 -24.10 -17.34
CA PRO A 88 -1.46 -25.05 -16.44
C PRO A 88 -2.50 -25.79 -15.56
N GLN A 89 -2.17 -27.02 -15.19
CA GLN A 89 -3.10 -27.98 -14.58
C GLN A 89 -3.67 -27.52 -13.24
N ASP A 90 -2.89 -26.78 -12.45
CA ASP A 90 -3.31 -26.17 -11.19
C ASP A 90 -4.41 -25.11 -11.38
N VAL A 91 -4.38 -24.37 -12.49
CA VAL A 91 -5.42 -23.39 -12.85
C VAL A 91 -6.69 -24.09 -13.32
N LEU A 92 -6.57 -25.17 -14.10
CA LEU A 92 -7.71 -26.00 -14.52
C LEU A 92 -8.44 -26.60 -13.31
N GLU A 93 -7.67 -27.13 -12.35
CA GLU A 93 -8.20 -27.66 -11.08
C GLU A 93 -8.88 -26.58 -10.24
N MET A 94 -8.32 -25.37 -10.18
CA MET A 94 -8.91 -24.23 -9.47
C MET A 94 -10.26 -23.83 -10.08
N LEU A 95 -10.37 -23.82 -11.40
CA LEU A 95 -11.59 -23.42 -12.11
C LEU A 95 -12.63 -24.55 -12.17
N GLY A 96 -12.24 -25.78 -11.83
CA GLY A 96 -13.11 -26.96 -11.87
C GLY A 96 -13.46 -27.39 -13.30
N VAL A 97 -12.57 -27.10 -14.25
CA VAL A 97 -12.78 -27.34 -15.69
C VAL A 97 -11.68 -28.27 -16.19
N THR A 98 -12.04 -29.19 -17.08
CA THR A 98 -11.07 -30.10 -17.71
C THR A 98 -10.34 -29.43 -18.87
N ALA A 99 -9.16 -29.93 -19.24
CA ALA A 99 -8.39 -29.37 -20.36
C ALA A 99 -9.20 -29.37 -21.68
N ASP A 100 -10.05 -30.37 -21.88
CA ASP A 100 -10.92 -30.50 -23.05
C ASP A 100 -12.06 -29.46 -23.06
N GLU A 101 -12.54 -29.05 -21.88
CA GLU A 101 -13.56 -28.01 -21.74
C GLU A 101 -12.98 -26.58 -21.83
N ALA A 102 -11.69 -26.43 -21.53
CA ALA A 102 -10.96 -25.15 -21.64
C ALA A 102 -10.37 -24.91 -23.04
N ALA A 103 -10.29 -25.95 -23.88
CA ALA A 103 -9.83 -25.83 -25.26
C ALA A 103 -10.93 -25.18 -26.13
N ILE A 104 -10.62 -24.01 -26.73
CA ILE A 104 -11.45 -23.34 -27.74
C ILE A 104 -10.97 -23.73 -29.14
#